data_AF-A0A7G2LVT9-F1
#
_entry.id   AF-A0A7G2LVT9-F1
#
_cell.length_a   1.000
_cell.length_b   1.000
_cell.length_c   1.000
_cell.angle_alpha   90.00
_cell.angle_beta   90.00
_cell.angle_gamma   90.00
#
_symmetry.space_group_name_H-M   'P 1'
#
loop_
_entity.id
_entity.type
_entity.pdbx_description
1 polymer ?
#
loop_
_entity_poly.entity_id
_entity_poly.type
_entity_poly.pdbx_seq_one_letter_code
_entity_poly.pdbx_strand_id
1 'polypeptide(L)' 'MASEAIARAAPAQLAFWVKWVASVIQILGYAATGFGWTPWNLYLFVVGVLGWLIVGVLWNDRAITLVHLVAMSAMLAG' A
#
# COMPACT_ATOMS: atom_id res chain seq x y z
N MET A 1 -10.29 -9.47 28.72
CA MET A 1 -8.85 -9.22 28.97
C MET A 1 -7.95 -9.87 27.91
N ALA A 2 -7.64 -11.18 27.93
CA ALA A 2 -6.71 -11.78 26.95
C ALA A 2 -7.24 -11.82 25.50
N SER A 3 -8.52 -12.20 25.30
CA SER A 3 -9.14 -12.25 23.96
C SER A 3 -9.24 -10.86 23.30
N GLU A 4 -9.48 -9.81 24.09
CA GLU A 4 -9.55 -8.44 23.60
C GLU A 4 -8.16 -7.92 23.19
N ALA A 5 -7.12 -8.30 23.94
CA ALA A 5 -5.73 -7.96 23.59
C ALA A 5 -5.32 -8.61 22.26
N ILE A 6 -5.65 -9.88 22.05
CA ILE A 6 -5.40 -10.60 20.79
C ILE A 6 -6.17 -9.94 19.63
N ALA A 7 -7.45 -9.61 19.84
CA ALA A 7 -8.28 -8.97 18.84
C ALA A 7 -7.74 -7.60 18.39
N ARG A 8 -7.14 -6.83 19.31
CA ARG A 8 -6.50 -5.54 18.96
C ARG A 8 -5.12 -5.72 18.29
N ALA A 9 -4.43 -6.82 18.52
CA ALA A 9 -3.11 -7.07 17.94
C ALA A 9 -3.16 -7.52 16.48
N ALA A 10 -4.20 -8.25 16.07
CA ALA A 10 -4.29 -8.81 14.72
C ALA A 10 -4.29 -7.76 13.59
N PRO A 11 -5.07 -6.66 13.66
CA PRO A 11 -5.03 -5.60 12.65
C PRO A 11 -3.67 -4.89 12.58
N ALA A 12 -3.02 -4.71 13.74
CA ALA A 12 -1.70 -4.08 13.81
C ALA A 12 -0.63 -4.95 13.18
N GLN A 13 -0.67 -6.26 13.43
CA GLN A 13 0.26 -7.24 12.82
C GLN A 13 0.03 -7.34 11.31
N LEU A 14 -1.22 -7.34 10.86
CA LEU A 14 -1.54 -7.32 9.43
C LEU A 14 -1.00 -6.05 8.77
N ALA A 15 -1.27 -4.87 9.33
CA ALA A 15 -0.78 -3.60 8.80
C ALA A 15 0.76 -3.55 8.75
N PHE A 16 1.43 -4.16 9.74
CA PHE A 16 2.89 -4.27 9.74
C PHE A 16 3.43 -5.03 8.53
N TRP A 17 2.87 -6.19 8.19
CA TRP A 17 3.35 -6.96 7.03
C TRP A 17 2.94 -6.31 5.72
N VAL A 18 1.69 -5.85 5.61
CA VAL A 18 1.16 -5.24 4.38
C VAL A 18 1.96 -3.99 4.00
N LYS A 19 2.26 -3.10 4.96
CA LYS A 19 3.02 -1.87 4.63
C LYS A 19 4.42 -2.17 4.09
N TRP A 20 5.11 -3.17 4.64
CA TRP A 20 6.46 -3.51 4.23
C TRP A 20 6.47 -4.16 2.85
N VAL A 21 5.57 -5.10 2.60
CA VAL A 21 5.41 -5.73 1.28
C VAL A 21 5.02 -4.69 0.23
N ALA A 22 4.04 -3.83 0.54
CA ALA A 22 3.62 -2.73 -0.34
C ALA A 22 4.78 -1.79 -0.66
N SER A 23 5.59 -1.41 0.34
CA SER A 23 6.75 -0.54 0.17
C SER A 23 7.82 -1.16 -0.73
N VAL A 24 8.14 -2.44 -0.55
CA VAL A 24 9.11 -3.14 -1.41
C VAL A 24 8.64 -3.14 -2.86
N ILE A 25 7.37 -3.48 -3.09
CA ILE A 25 6.79 -3.47 -4.43
C ILE A 25 6.83 -2.06 -5.05
N GLN A 26 6.54 -1.02 -4.27
CA GLN A 26 6.59 0.37 -4.72
C GLN A 26 8.02 0.81 -5.09
N ILE A 27 9.02 0.42 -4.30
CA ILE A 27 10.45 0.63 -4.59
C ILE A 27 10.83 -0.03 -5.92
N LEU A 28 10.36 -1.25 -6.17
CA LEU A 28 10.55 -1.91 -7.46
C LEU A 28 9.87 -1.13 -8.60
N GLY A 29 8.70 -0.54 -8.37
CA GLY A 29 8.03 0.35 -9.33
C GLY A 29 8.84 1.61 -9.67
N TYR A 30 9.45 2.24 -8.66
CA TYR A 30 10.38 3.36 -8.85
C TYR A 30 11.62 2.93 -9.64
N ALA A 31 12.22 1.78 -9.29
CA ALA A 31 13.37 1.25 -10.02
C ALA A 31 13.02 0.96 -11.49
N ALA A 32 11.91 0.25 -11.74
CA ALA A 32 11.41 -0.05 -13.08
C ALA A 32 11.17 1.22 -13.90
N THR A 33 10.66 2.30 -13.27
CA THR A 33 10.53 3.62 -13.93
C THR A 33 11.89 4.19 -14.32
N GLY A 34 12.87 4.15 -13.42
CA GLY A 34 14.24 4.60 -13.69
C GLY A 34 14.92 3.84 -14.83
N PHE A 35 14.62 2.55 -14.98
CA PHE A 35 15.13 1.71 -16.07
C PHE A 35 14.26 1.74 -17.35
N GLY A 36 13.18 2.51 -17.38
CA GLY A 36 12.27 2.58 -18.54
C GLY A 36 11.45 1.32 -18.79
N TRP A 37 11.28 0.46 -17.79
CA TRP A 37 10.55 -0.81 -17.89
C TRP A 37 9.03 -0.59 -17.86
N THR A 38 8.48 -0.27 -19.02
CA THR A 38 7.05 -0.13 -19.25
C THR A 38 6.45 -1.41 -19.85
N PRO A 39 5.23 -1.84 -19.45
CA PRO A 39 4.35 -1.24 -18.46
C PRO A 39 4.56 -1.75 -17.02
N TRP A 40 5.61 -2.55 -16.77
CA TRP A 40 5.83 -3.21 -15.47
C TRP A 40 5.89 -2.25 -14.29
N ASN A 41 6.50 -1.08 -14.48
CA ASN A 41 6.52 -0.02 -13.47
C ASN A 41 5.11 0.37 -12.98
N LEU A 42 4.15 0.51 -13.90
CA LEU A 42 2.77 0.87 -13.58
C LEU A 42 2.09 -0.21 -12.74
N TYR A 43 2.23 -1.48 -13.12
CA TYR A 43 1.65 -2.60 -12.35
C TYR A 43 2.22 -2.70 -10.94
N LEU A 44 3.54 -2.54 -10.81
CA LEU A 44 4.20 -2.50 -9.50
C LEU A 44 3.67 -1.35 -8.64
N PHE A 45 3.52 -0.16 -9.22
CA PHE A 45 2.94 0.95 -8.48
C PHE A 45 1.49 0.71 -8.06
N VAL A 46 0.62 0.21 -8.96
CA VAL A 46 -0.78 -0.09 -8.62
C VAL A 46 -0.87 -1.06 -7.43
N VAL A 47 -0.08 -2.14 -7.45
CA VAL A 47 -0.05 -3.11 -6.35
C VAL A 47 0.48 -2.48 -5.06
N GLY A 48 1.56 -1.69 -5.13
CA GLY A 48 2.10 -1.01 -3.96
C GLY A 48 1.12 0.02 -3.38
N VAL A 49 0.44 0.80 -4.22
CA VAL A 49 -0.51 1.84 -3.80
C VAL A 49 -1.74 1.19 -3.17
N LEU A 50 -2.25 0.10 -3.75
CA LEU A 50 -3.34 -0.68 -3.18
C LEU A 50 -2.97 -1.22 -1.77
N GLY A 51 -1.75 -1.74 -1.62
CA GLY A 51 -1.26 -2.19 -0.32
C GLY A 51 -1.22 -1.08 0.72
N TRP A 52 -0.74 0.11 0.36
CA TRP A 52 -0.74 1.27 1.25
C TRP A 52 -2.13 1.84 1.53
N LEU A 53 -3.06 1.74 0.58
CA LEU A 53 -4.47 2.08 0.81
C LEU A 53 -5.08 1.18 1.90
N ILE A 54 -4.80 -0.13 1.85
CA ILE A 54 -5.22 -1.08 2.90
C ILE A 54 -4.62 -0.69 4.26
N VAL A 55 -3.34 -0.31 4.29
CA VAL A 55 -2.67 0.16 5.53
C VAL A 55 -3.35 1.42 6.08
N GLY A 56 -3.69 2.38 5.22
CA GLY A 56 -4.43 3.59 5.61
C GLY A 56 -5.75 3.26 6.30
N VAL A 57 -6.50 2.29 5.76
CA VAL A 57 -7.75 1.81 6.37
C VAL A 57 -7.49 1.09 7.70
N LEU A 58 -6.49 0.20 7.76
CA LEU A 58 -6.15 -0.54 8.98
C LEU A 58 -5.68 0.36 10.13
N TRP A 59 -5.01 1.46 9.80
CA TRP A 59 -4.58 2.48 10.77
C TRP A 59 -5.63 3.56 11.03
N ASN A 60 -6.76 3.54 10.34
CA ASN A 60 -7.77 4.59 10.36
C ASN A 60 -7.18 5.99 10.07
N ASP A 61 -6.15 6.04 9.21
CA ASP A 61 -5.45 7.26 8.81
C ASP A 61 -6.05 7.80 7.51
N ARG A 62 -6.76 8.92 7.62
CA ARG A 62 -7.45 9.55 6.50
C ARG A 62 -6.48 10.17 5.49
N ALA A 63 -5.32 10.64 5.93
CA ALA A 63 -4.33 11.23 5.05
C ALA A 63 -3.69 10.15 4.17
N ILE A 64 -3.25 9.04 4.78
CA ILE A 64 -2.70 7.89 4.03
C ILE A 64 -3.75 7.33 3.07
N THR A 65 -4.99 7.16 3.53
CA THR A 65 -6.08 6.65 2.68
C THR A 65 -6.33 7.56 1.48
N LEU A 66 -6.44 8.88 1.71
CA LEU A 66 -6.72 9.86 0.66
C LEU A 66 -5.65 9.87 -0.41
N VAL A 67 -4.37 9.97 -0.03
CA VAL A 67 -3.27 10.12 -1.01
C VAL A 67 -3.14 8.88 -1.89
N HIS A 68 -3.31 7.68 -1.33
CA HIS A 68 -3.22 6.43 -2.10
C HIS A 68 -4.46 6.20 -2.96
N LEU A 69 -5.64 6.59 -2.49
CA LEU A 69 -6.86 6.52 -3.30
C LEU A 69 -6.78 7.43 -4.53
N VAL A 70 -6.32 8.67 -4.35
CA VAL A 70 -6.16 9.64 -5.43
C VAL A 70 -5.07 9.19 -6.39
N ALA A 71 -3.91 8.74 -5.88
CA ALA A 71 -2.83 8.20 -6.71
C ALA A 71 -3.33 7.03 -7.57
N MET A 72 -4.02 6.05 -6.97
CA MET A 72 -4.55 4.91 -7.72
C MET A 72 -5.57 5.33 -8.78
N SER A 73 -6.47 6.25 -8.45
CA SER A 73 -7.46 6.77 -9.41
C SER A 73 -6.80 7.46 -10.59
N ALA A 74 -5.78 8.29 -10.35
CA ALA A 74 -5.03 8.96 -11.41
C ALA A 74 -4.33 7.95 -12.33
N MET A 75 -3.69 6.92 -11.76
CA MET A 75 -2.98 5.89 -12.53
C MET A 75 -3.89 5.03 -13.41
N LEU A 76 -5.15 4.82 -12.98
CA LEU A 76 -6.14 4.08 -13.75
C LEU A 76 -6.85 4.92 -14.81
N ALA A 77 -6.99 6.23 -14.57
CA ALA A 77 -7.64 7.14 -15.50
C ALA A 77 -6.77 7.49 -16.72
N GLY A 78 -5.44 7.50 -16.55
CA GLY A 78 -4.48 7.88 -17.59
C GLY A 78 -3.99 9.30 -17.41
#